data_AF-A0A2S7WJZ6-F1
#
_entry.id   AF-A0A2S7WJZ6-F1
#
_cell.length_a   1.000
_cell.length_b   1.000
_cell.length_c   1.000
_cell.angle_alpha   90.00
_cell.angle_beta   90.00
_cell.angle_gamma   90.00
#
_symmetry.space_group_name_H-M   'P 1'
#
loop_
_entity.id
_entity.type
_entity.pdbx_description
1 polymer ?
#
loop_
_entity_poly.entity_id
_entity_poly.type
_entity_poly.pdbx_seq_one_letter_code
_entity_poly.pdbx_strand_id
1 'polypeptide(L)' 'MALILKYRLAWNHIQNKGEVILKISNSSDLIKIEVNSASEFNAIFSILNNSPVKINNNGWIFNAESENPGN' A
#
# COMPACT_ATOMS: atom_id res chain seq x y z
N MET A 1 -4.99 14.04 0.32
CA MET A 1 -5.02 12.58 0.59
C MET A 1 -5.97 11.89 -0.36
N ALA A 2 -5.62 10.69 -0.81
CA ALA A 2 -6.43 9.86 -1.70
C ALA A 2 -6.76 8.52 -1.05
N LEU A 3 -7.90 7.91 -1.39
CA LEU A 3 -8.28 6.57 -0.94
C LEU A 3 -7.65 5.52 -1.85
N ILE A 4 -7.25 4.38 -1.28
CA ILE A 4 -6.94 3.18 -2.07
C ILE A 4 -8.25 2.45 -2.34
N LEU A 5 -8.66 2.44 -3.60
CA LEU A 5 -9.91 1.81 -4.04
C LEU A 5 -9.77 0.31 -4.26
N LYS A 6 -8.63 -0.11 -4.80
CA LYS A 6 -8.29 -1.52 -5.10
C LYS A 6 -6.78 -1.71 -5.01
N TYR A 7 -6.36 -2.94 -4.73
CA TYR A 7 -4.95 -3.31 -4.76
C TYR A 7 -4.75 -4.70 -5.39
N ARG A 8 -3.53 -4.96 -5.86
CA ARG A 8 -3.03 -6.29 -6.25
C ARG A 8 -1.67 -6.51 -5.61
N LEU A 9 -1.42 -7.76 -5.24
CA LEU A 9 -0.19 -8.20 -4.59
C LEU A 9 0.37 -9.39 -5.37
N ALA A 10 1.68 -9.35 -5.63
CA ALA A 10 2.41 -10.47 -6.22
C ALA A 10 3.73 -10.63 -5.48
N TRP A 11 4.09 -11.85 -5.16
CA TRP A 11 5.37 -12.17 -4.53
C TRP A 11 6.12 -13.21 -5.35
N ASN A 12 7.39 -12.93 -5.65
CA ASN A 12 8.30 -13.82 -6.35
C ASN A 12 9.31 -14.41 -5.34
N HIS A 13 9.10 -15.67 -4.97
CA HIS A 13 9.97 -16.38 -4.03
C HIS A 13 11.38 -16.65 -4.58
N ILE A 14 11.56 -16.70 -5.90
CA ILE A 14 12.86 -16.98 -6.54
C ILE A 14 13.77 -15.76 -6.45
N GLN A 15 13.21 -14.57 -6.75
CA GLN A 15 13.95 -13.31 -6.73
C GLN A 15 13.92 -12.60 -5.37
N ASN A 16 13.12 -13.11 -4.43
CA ASN A 16 12.83 -12.49 -3.13
C ASN A 16 12.34 -11.03 -3.28
N LYS A 17 11.41 -10.84 -4.22
CA LYS A 17 10.82 -9.53 -4.54
C LYS A 17 9.30 -9.61 -4.57
N GLY A 18 8.65 -8.55 -4.10
CA GLY A 18 7.22 -8.34 -4.15
C GLY A 18 6.86 -7.13 -4.99
N GLU A 19 5.66 -7.16 -5.55
CA GLU A 19 5.05 -6.02 -6.22
C GLU A 19 3.68 -5.74 -5.61
N VAL A 20 3.44 -4.48 -5.30
CA VAL A 20 2.16 -3.96 -4.82
C VAL A 20 1.67 -2.93 -5.82
N ILE A 21 0.46 -3.13 -6.35
CA ILE A 21 -0.17 -2.21 -7.29
C ILE A 21 -1.41 -1.62 -6.63
N LEU A 22 -1.53 -0.30 -6.61
CA LEU A 22 -2.61 0.44 -5.96
C LEU A 22 -3.39 1.27 -6.97
N LYS A 23 -4.72 1.19 -6.92
CA LYS A 23 -5.63 2.12 -7.62
C LYS A 23 -6.14 3.15 -6.63
N ILE A 24 -5.87 4.42 -6.89
CA ILE A 24 -6.25 5.53 -6.01
C ILE A 24 -7.50 6.26 -6.50
N SER A 25 -8.27 6.87 -5.60
CA SER A 25 -9.57 7.48 -5.93
C SER A 25 -9.50 8.72 -6.81
N ASN A 26 -8.42 9.49 -6.67
CA ASN A 26 -8.30 10.82 -7.25
C ASN A 26 -7.31 10.83 -8.44
N SER A 27 -6.93 9.65 -8.95
CA SER A 27 -6.11 9.52 -10.15
C SER A 27 -6.55 8.31 -10.97
N SER A 28 -6.40 8.40 -12.28
CA SER A 28 -6.45 7.26 -13.19
C SER A 28 -5.20 6.38 -13.09
N ASP A 29 -4.13 6.90 -12.52
CA ASP A 29 -2.83 6.23 -12.46
C ASP A 29 -2.84 5.08 -11.45
N LEU A 30 -2.00 4.09 -11.75
CA LEU A 30 -1.68 3.00 -10.85
C LEU A 30 -0.35 3.30 -10.18
N ILE A 31 -0.29 3.18 -8.86
CA ILE A 31 0.97 3.26 -8.12
C ILE A 31 1.53 1.84 -8.04
N LYS A 32 2.71 1.62 -8.60
CA LYS A 32 3.46 0.37 -8.45
C LYS A 32 4.56 0.56 -7.41
N ILE A 33 4.61 -0.32 -6.42
CA ILE A 33 5.64 -0.35 -5.37
C ILE A 33 6.33 -1.70 -5.49
N GLU A 34 7.65 -1.66 -5.67
CA GLU A 34 8.49 -2.84 -5.63
C GLU A 34 9.08 -2.99 -4.23
N VAL A 35 8.98 -4.20 -3.69
CA VAL A 35 9.33 -4.52 -2.31
C VAL A 35 10.41 -5.59 -2.33
N ASN A 36 11.53 -5.38 -1.65
CA ASN A 36 12.64 -6.34 -1.64
C ASN A 36 12.71 -7.17 -0.35
N SER A 37 11.67 -7.09 0.49
CA SER A 37 11.56 -7.79 1.75
C SER A 37 10.16 -8.39 1.94
N ALA A 38 10.11 -9.66 2.33
CA ALA A 38 8.85 -10.34 2.64
C ALA A 38 8.15 -9.72 3.87
N SER A 39 8.91 -9.19 4.84
CA SER A 39 8.34 -8.55 6.02
C SER A 39 7.63 -7.24 5.67
N GLU A 40 8.24 -6.42 4.81
CA GLU A 40 7.65 -5.18 4.32
C GLU A 40 6.40 -5.46 3.47
N PHE A 41 6.46 -6.47 2.61
CA PHE A 41 5.32 -6.90 1.79
C PHE A 41 4.12 -7.32 2.67
N ASN A 42 4.37 -8.11 3.72
CA ASN A 42 3.35 -8.53 4.67
C ASN A 42 2.80 -7.37 5.51
N ALA A 43 3.63 -6.38 5.86
CA ALA A 43 3.19 -5.18 6.57
C ALA A 43 2.24 -4.35 5.70
N ILE A 44 2.59 -4.11 4.43
CA ILE A 44 1.73 -3.41 3.47
C ILE A 44 0.42 -4.18 3.26
N PHE A 45 0.48 -5.51 3.08
CA PHE A 45 -0.72 -6.35 2.95
C PHE A 45 -1.66 -6.21 4.16
N SER A 46 -1.10 -6.24 5.37
CA SER A 46 -1.88 -6.10 6.61
C SER A 46 -2.59 -4.76 6.70
N ILE A 47 -1.95 -3.67 6.25
CA ILE A 47 -2.60 -2.35 6.19
C ILE A 47 -3.71 -2.36 5.13
N LEU A 48 -3.43 -2.88 3.93
CA LEU A 48 -4.38 -2.92 2.81
C LEU A 48 -5.65 -3.73 3.09
N ASN A 49 -5.56 -4.78 3.92
CA ASN A 49 -6.72 -5.56 4.34
C ASN A 49 -7.65 -4.82 5.30
N ASN A 50 -7.17 -3.77 5.97
CA ASN A 50 -7.96 -2.98 6.91
C ASN A 50 -8.55 -1.75 6.21
N SER A 51 -9.62 -1.97 5.43
CA SER A 51 -10.34 -0.92 4.72
C SER A 51 -11.14 -0.03 5.69
N PRO A 52 -11.16 1.31 5.53
CA PRO A 52 -10.58 2.06 4.40
C PRO A 52 -9.11 2.45 4.59
N VAL A 53 -8.33 2.43 3.50
CA VAL A 53 -6.91 2.80 3.49
C VAL A 53 -6.69 4.09 2.68
N LYS A 54 -5.82 4.96 3.18
CA LYS A 54 -5.46 6.25 2.56
C LYS A 54 -3.97 6.33 2.25
N ILE A 55 -3.64 7.19 1.29
CA ILE A 55 -2.28 7.64 1.00
C ILE A 55 -2.18 9.16 1.21
N ASN A 56 -1.15 9.60 1.94
CA ASN A 56 -0.86 11.03 2.14
C ASN A 56 0.08 11.56 1.06
N ASN A 57 0.33 12.87 1.09
CA ASN A 57 1.14 13.55 0.06
C ASN A 57 2.62 13.14 0.11
N ASN A 58 3.06 12.50 1.19
CA ASN A 58 4.42 11.97 1.35
C ASN A 58 4.53 10.50 0.90
N GLY A 59 3.47 9.92 0.33
CA GLY A 59 3.45 8.55 -0.16
C GLY A 59 3.23 7.48 0.92
N TRP A 60 2.96 7.86 2.17
CA TRP A 60 2.69 6.90 3.25
C TRP A 60 1.29 6.31 3.13
N ILE A 61 1.20 4.99 3.29
CA ILE A 61 -0.04 4.21 3.28
C ILE A 61 -0.45 3.89 4.72
N PHE A 62 -1.69 4.19 5.10
CA PHE A 62 -2.21 4.00 6.47
C PHE A 62 -3.71 3.75 6.48
N ASN A 63 -4.20 3.11 7.54
CA ASN A 63 -5.64 2.98 7.78
C ASN A 63 -6.25 4.38 8.02
N ALA A 64 -7.34 4.69 7.32
CA ALA A 64 -8.05 5.95 7.41
C ALA A 64 -8.57 6.29 8.82
N GLU A 65 -8.77 5.28 9.67
CA GLU A 65 -9.19 5.43 11.07
C GLU A 65 -8.02 5.70 12.02
N SER A 66 -6.79 5.46 11.56
CA SER A 66 -5.56 5.57 12.33
C SER A 66 -4.66 6.70 11.83
N GLU A 67 -5.24 7.83 11.39
CA GLU A 67 -4.45 9.06 11.21
C GLU A 67 -4.06 9.60 12.59
N ASN A 68 -3.15 8.89 13.26
CA ASN A 68 -2.37 9.41 14.35
C ASN A 68 -0.98 9.65 13.77
N PRO A 69 -0.71 10.84 13.18
CA PRO A 69 0.65 11.23 12.89
C PRO A 69 1.32 11.30 14.25
N GLY A 70 2.08 10.27 14.62
CA GLY A 70 2.80 10.26 15.89
C GLY A 70 3.57 11.58 16.04
N ASN A 71 3.32 12.25 17.16
CA ASN A 71 4.23 13.22 17.79
C ASN A 71 5.66 12.69 17.78
#